data_AF-A0A8H4NZL6-F1
#
_entry.id   AF-A0A8H4NZL6-F1
#
_cell.length_a   1.000
_cell.length_b   1.000
_cell.length_c   1.000
_cell.angle_alpha   90.00
_cell.angle_beta   90.00
_cell.angle_gamma   90.00
#
_symmetry.space_group_name_H-M   'P 1'
#
loop_
_entity.id
_entity.type
_entity.pdbx_description
1 polymer ?
#
loop_
_entity_poly.entity_id
_entity_poly.type
_entity_poly.pdbx_seq_one_letter_code
_entity_poly.pdbx_strand_id
1 'polypeptide(L)'
;MLFNKALLGVMLAIGSVNAIPNPDAQPNEVDLEDRSILHHCGKHASWDHAKSACKCHDSGKIYHKKHHKCSCPKGEKWHHIAKKCEKK
;
A
#
# COMPACT_ATOMS: atom_id res chain seq x y z
N MET A 1 36.62 -62.80 9.13
CA MET A 1 36.81 -61.36 8.83
C MET A 1 35.57 -60.96 8.03
N LEU A 2 34.40 -60.70 8.65
CA LEU A 2 33.99 -59.40 9.26
C LEU A 2 34.72 -58.26 8.53
N PHE A 3 34.08 -57.42 7.72
CA PHE A 3 32.91 -56.62 8.03
C PHE A 3 32.12 -56.30 6.75
N ASN A 4 30.82 -56.60 6.75
CA ASN A 4 29.87 -56.04 5.80
C ASN A 4 28.60 -55.66 6.56
N LYS A 5 28.08 -54.47 6.24
CA LYS A 5 26.84 -53.82 6.72
C LYS A 5 26.99 -52.99 8.00
N ALA A 6 27.07 -51.67 7.81
CA ALA A 6 26.36 -50.70 8.64
C ALA A 6 25.98 -49.51 7.74
N LEU A 7 24.71 -49.48 7.31
CA LEU A 7 24.03 -48.22 7.02
C LEU A 7 24.05 -47.38 8.29
N LEU A 8 24.20 -46.06 8.16
CA LEU A 8 23.37 -45.03 8.79
C LEU A 8 24.11 -43.69 8.84
N GLY A 9 23.42 -42.63 8.41
CA GLY A 9 23.64 -41.29 8.94
C GLY A 9 24.29 -40.27 8.01
N VAL A 10 23.76 -40.05 6.81
CA VAL A 10 23.93 -38.74 6.17
C VAL A 10 22.97 -37.78 6.88
N MET A 11 23.46 -37.16 7.96
CA MET A 11 22.84 -35.96 8.53
C MET A 11 22.98 -34.86 7.50
N LEU A 12 21.90 -34.60 6.75
CA LEU A 12 21.72 -33.33 6.07
C LEU A 12 21.71 -32.27 7.17
N ALA A 13 22.87 -31.67 7.44
CA ALA A 13 22.97 -30.48 8.25
C ALA A 13 22.11 -29.42 7.54
N ILE A 14 20.89 -29.22 8.06
CA ILE A 14 20.04 -28.12 7.64
C ILE A 14 20.77 -26.87 8.11
N GLY A 15 21.61 -26.31 7.24
CA GLY A 15 22.26 -25.04 7.50
C GLY A 15 21.16 -24.03 7.79
N SER A 16 21.15 -23.49 9.00
CA SER A 16 20.23 -22.43 9.38
C SER A 16 20.57 -21.22 8.53
N VAL A 17 19.78 -20.92 7.51
CA VAL A 17 19.87 -19.63 6.83
C VAL A 17 19.35 -18.58 7.81
N ASN A 18 20.27 -17.80 8.38
CA ASN A 18 19.88 -16.55 9.00
C ASN A 18 19.47 -15.63 7.84
N ALA A 19 18.17 -15.41 7.67
CA ALA A 19 17.68 -14.38 6.76
C ALA A 19 18.20 -13.03 7.29
N ILE A 20 19.20 -12.47 6.62
CA ILE A 20 19.65 -11.11 6.87
C ILE A 20 18.46 -10.22 6.54
N PRO A 21 17.94 -9.40 7.49
CA PRO A 21 16.88 -8.46 7.16
C PRO A 21 17.38 -7.59 6.02
N ASN A 22 16.63 -7.56 4.91
CA ASN A 22 16.94 -6.73 3.76
C ASN A 22 17.03 -5.27 4.25
N PRO A 23 18.22 -4.64 4.28
CA PRO A 23 18.34 -3.25 4.70
C PRO A 23 17.61 -2.30 3.73
N ASP A 24 17.33 -2.79 2.51
CA ASP A 24 16.56 -2.11 1.47
C ASP A 24 15.09 -2.51 1.45
N ALA A 25 14.61 -3.28 2.45
CA ALA A 25 13.19 -3.35 2.72
C ALA A 25 12.79 -2.01 3.34
N GLN A 26 12.73 -0.98 2.48
CA GLN A 26 11.99 0.22 2.79
C GLN A 26 10.60 -0.26 3.18
N PRO A 27 10.16 -0.06 4.44
CA PRO A 27 8.74 -0.19 4.72
C PRO A 27 8.09 0.79 3.76
N ASN A 28 7.40 0.24 2.76
CA ASN A 28 6.59 0.97 1.82
C ASN A 28 5.83 2.02 2.62
N GLU A 29 6.22 3.27 2.37
CA GLU A 29 6.09 4.39 3.27
C GLU A 29 4.65 4.43 3.76
N VAL A 30 4.43 4.06 5.02
CA VAL A 30 3.20 4.44 5.69
C VAL A 30 3.39 5.91 5.99
N ASP A 31 3.17 6.70 4.94
CA ASP A 31 3.16 8.15 4.86
C ASP A 31 2.70 8.76 6.19
N LEU A 32 3.66 8.93 7.09
CA LEU A 32 3.43 9.36 8.46
C LEU A 32 3.25 10.88 8.51
N GLU A 33 3.64 11.56 7.43
CA GLU A 33 3.56 13.01 7.26
C GLU A 33 2.18 13.48 6.76
N ASP A 34 1.40 12.70 6.01
CA ASP A 34 0.01 13.06 5.65
C ASP A 34 -1.02 12.67 6.74
N ARG A 35 -0.58 11.99 7.80
CA ARG A 35 -1.41 11.67 8.99
C ARG A 35 -1.39 12.78 10.03
N SER A 36 -1.64 14.03 9.61
CA SER A 36 -2.18 15.00 10.58
C SER A 36 -3.39 14.35 11.25
N ILE A 37 -3.28 14.00 12.53
CA ILE A 37 -4.29 13.23 13.27
C ILE A 37 -5.65 13.96 13.31
N LEU A 38 -5.63 15.27 13.04
CA LEU A 38 -6.81 16.12 12.89
C LEU A 38 -7.48 16.06 11.50
N HIS A 39 -6.75 15.69 10.45
CA HIS A 39 -7.13 15.91 9.05
C HIS A 39 -6.89 14.68 8.16
N HIS A 40 -7.27 13.49 8.63
CA HIS A 40 -7.16 12.25 7.85
C HIS A 40 -8.02 12.29 6.58
N CYS A 41 -7.42 12.72 5.47
CA CYS A 41 -8.07 12.77 4.17
C CYS A 41 -7.92 11.45 3.39
N GLY A 42 -6.91 10.64 3.72
CA GLY A 42 -6.61 9.36 3.08
C GLY A 42 -5.82 9.54 1.78
N LYS A 43 -5.21 8.47 1.26
CA LYS A 43 -4.15 8.54 0.22
C LYS A 43 -4.49 9.28 -1.10
N HIS A 44 -5.76 9.56 -1.37
CA HIS A 44 -6.22 10.16 -2.62
C HIS A 44 -6.69 11.61 -2.46
N ALA A 45 -6.56 12.17 -1.26
CA ALA A 45 -6.99 13.51 -0.95
C ALA A 45 -6.04 14.15 0.05
N SER A 46 -5.80 15.44 -0.11
CA SER A 46 -5.00 16.26 0.80
C SER A 46 -5.90 17.25 1.53
N TRP A 47 -5.48 17.66 2.73
CA TRP A 47 -6.18 18.67 3.49
C TRP A 47 -5.96 20.06 2.86
N ASP A 48 -7.03 20.72 2.44
CA ASP A 48 -7.01 22.09 1.96
C ASP A 48 -7.29 23.04 3.13
N HIS A 49 -6.25 23.72 3.61
CA HIS A 49 -6.35 24.66 4.73
C HIS A 49 -7.25 25.88 4.42
N ALA A 50 -7.33 26.32 3.17
CA ALA A 50 -8.15 27.47 2.79
C ALA A 50 -9.64 27.15 2.86
N LYS A 51 -10.01 25.91 2.51
CA LYS A 51 -11.41 25.42 2.57
C LYS A 51 -11.73 24.68 3.87
N SER A 52 -10.74 24.43 4.71
CA SER A 52 -10.83 23.56 5.88
C SER A 52 -11.52 22.23 5.55
N ALA A 53 -11.12 21.62 4.42
CA ALA A 53 -11.75 20.42 3.90
C ALA A 53 -10.76 19.56 3.11
N CYS A 54 -11.02 18.25 3.05
CA CYS A 54 -10.26 17.34 2.22
C CYS A 54 -10.58 17.55 0.73
N LYS A 55 -9.53 17.74 -0.07
CA LYS A 55 -9.60 17.93 -1.51
C LYS A 55 -8.96 16.76 -2.23
N CYS A 56 -9.67 16.20 -3.21
CA CYS A 56 -9.15 15.14 -4.05
C CYS A 56 -7.98 15.62 -4.92
N HIS A 57 -6.96 14.78 -5.08
CA HIS A 57 -5.85 15.07 -6.01
C HIS A 57 -6.34 15.16 -7.47
N ASP A 58 -7.29 14.28 -7.81
CA ASP A 58 -7.93 14.26 -9.11
C ASP A 58 -9.06 15.29 -9.19
N SER A 59 -8.89 16.26 -10.08
CA SER A 59 -9.91 17.26 -10.39
C SER A 59 -11.21 16.62 -10.88
N GLY A 60 -12.34 17.08 -10.34
CA GLY A 60 -13.68 16.58 -10.70
C GLY A 60 -14.18 15.40 -9.87
N LYS A 61 -13.34 14.80 -9.00
CA LYS A 61 -13.82 13.82 -8.01
C LYS A 61 -14.41 14.53 -6.79
N ILE A 62 -15.47 13.93 -6.25
CA ILE A 62 -16.10 14.33 -5.00
C ILE A 62 -15.46 13.53 -3.86
N TYR A 63 -15.08 14.23 -2.80
CA TYR A 63 -14.59 13.62 -1.59
C TYR A 63 -15.74 13.11 -0.72
N HIS A 64 -15.74 11.81 -0.41
CA HIS A 64 -16.70 11.19 0.48
C HIS A 64 -16.09 10.99 1.87
N LYS A 65 -16.41 11.89 2.80
CA LYS A 65 -15.93 11.85 4.19
C LYS A 65 -16.19 10.51 4.90
N LYS A 66 -17.33 9.86 4.61
CA LYS A 66 -17.69 8.55 5.19
C LYS A 66 -16.67 7.44 4.88
N HIS A 67 -16.01 7.52 3.72
CA HIS A 67 -15.13 6.46 3.22
C HIS A 67 -13.70 6.96 2.98
N HIS A 68 -13.41 8.22 3.30
CA HIS A 68 -12.15 8.90 3.01
C HIS A 68 -11.66 8.64 1.57
N LYS A 69 -12.60 8.71 0.60
CA LYS A 69 -12.35 8.35 -0.79
C LYS A 69 -12.88 9.39 -1.76
N CYS A 70 -12.13 9.58 -2.84
CA CYS A 70 -12.52 10.38 -3.98
C CYS A 70 -13.19 9.52 -5.06
N SER A 71 -14.40 9.90 -5.49
CA SER A 71 -15.09 9.25 -6.62
C SER A 71 -15.76 10.26 -7.52
N CYS A 72 -15.99 9.87 -8.77
CA CYS A 72 -16.77 10.68 -9.71
C CYS A 72 -18.20 10.89 -9.21
N PRO A 73 -18.83 12.01 -9.58
CA PRO A 73 -20.24 12.25 -9.28
C PRO A 73 -21.14 11.15 -9.86
N LYS A 74 -22.36 11.06 -9.34
CA LYS A 74 -23.31 10.00 -9.68
C LYS A 74 -23.58 10.00 -11.19
N GLY A 75 -23.36 8.85 -11.84
CA GLY A 75 -23.56 8.67 -13.29
C GLY A 75 -22.32 8.91 -14.15
N GLU A 76 -21.20 9.31 -13.54
CA GLU A 76 -19.93 9.51 -14.25
C GLU A 76 -18.92 8.41 -13.90
N LYS A 77 -18.01 8.16 -14.84
CA LYS A 77 -16.88 7.24 -14.68
C LYS A 77 -15.57 7.99 -14.86
N TRP A 78 -14.55 7.52 -14.17
CA TRP A 78 -13.21 8.09 -14.28
C TRP A 78 -12.57 7.68 -15.61
N HIS A 79 -12.27 8.67 -16.45
CA HIS A 79 -11.55 8.47 -17.70
C HIS A 79 -10.04 8.64 -17.44
N HIS A 80 -9.31 7.53 -17.37
CA HIS A 80 -7.89 7.52 -16.95
C HIS A 80 -6.95 8.33 -17.87
N ILE A 81 -7.23 8.37 -19.18
CA ILE A 81 -6.38 9.10 -20.15
C ILE A 81 -6.60 10.61 -20.01
N ALA A 82 -7.85 11.06 -20.12
CA ALA A 82 -8.25 12.46 -19.94
C ALA A 82 -8.18 12.98 -18.48
N LYS A 83 -7.96 12.10 -17.50
CA LYS A 83 -7.92 12.41 -16.05
C LYS A 83 -9.11 13.26 -15.58
N LYS A 84 -10.31 12.89 -16.02
CA LYS A 84 -11.55 13.57 -15.65
C LYS A 84 -12.71 12.59 -15.53
N CYS A 85 -13.77 13.02 -14.85
CA CYS A 85 -15.02 12.28 -14.79
C CYS A 85 -15.85 12.60 -16.04
N GLU A 86 -16.36 11.56 -16.69
CA GLU A 86 -17.19 11.67 -17.90
C GLU A 86 -18.45 10.83 -17.74
N LYS A 87 -19.56 11.29 -18.31
CA LYS A 87 -20.79 10.51 -18.39
C LYS A 87 -20.56 9.35 -19.35
N LYS A 88 -20.99 8.15 -18.95
CA LYS A 88 -21.00 6.98 -19.82
C LYS A 88 -22.13 7.10 -20.84
#